data_AF-A0A7V3M8V0-F1
#
_entry.id   AF-A0A7V3M8V0-F1
#
_cell.length_a   1.000
_cell.length_b   1.000
_cell.length_c   1.000
_cell.angle_alpha   90.00
_cell.angle_beta   90.00
_cell.angle_gamma   90.00
#
_symmetry.space_group_name_H-M   'P 1'
#
loop_
_entity.id
_entity.type
_entity.pdbx_description
1 polymer ?
#
loop_
_entity_poly.entity_id
_entity_poly.type
_entity_poly.pdbx_seq_one_letter_code
_entity_poly.pdbx_strand_id
1 'polypeptide(L)'
;MHTTTVTQKGQVTIPKEVRRALNLKPHDRVLITLEGDRAVIIPIRRRALSQFKGVLPATVPFPGHQQIREEIRRQRGEELLKEVK
;
A
#
# COMPACT_ATOMS: atom_id res chain seq x y z
N MET A 1 -8.55 0.13 32.36
CA MET A 1 -9.24 1.18 31.59
C MET A 1 -8.39 2.45 31.68
N HIS A 2 -8.11 3.12 30.57
CA HIS A 2 -7.36 4.38 30.57
C HIS A 2 -8.24 5.50 30.01
N THR A 3 -8.27 6.62 30.71
CA THR A 3 -8.92 7.85 30.25
C THR A 3 -7.84 8.85 29.88
N THR A 4 -7.99 9.51 28.73
CA THR A 4 -7.10 10.57 28.25
C THR A 4 -7.93 11.78 27.88
N THR A 5 -7.41 12.96 28.19
CA THR A 5 -8.05 14.22 27.83
C THR A 5 -7.62 14.64 26.42
N VAL A 6 -8.56 15.20 25.66
CA VAL A 6 -8.27 15.82 24.37
C VAL A 6 -7.59 17.16 24.64
N THR A 7 -6.43 17.42 24.02
CA THR A 7 -5.74 18.71 24.17
C THR A 7 -6.51 19.83 23.47
N GLN A 8 -6.19 21.09 23.76
CA GLN A 8 -6.80 22.24 23.06
C GLN A 8 -6.62 22.19 21.54
N LYS A 9 -5.59 21.50 21.04
CA LYS A 9 -5.32 21.32 19.61
C LYS A 9 -6.01 20.08 19.02
N GLY A 10 -6.87 19.41 19.77
CA GLY A 10 -7.59 18.21 19.32
C GLY A 10 -6.74 16.93 19.34
N GLN A 11 -5.61 16.90 20.03
CA GLN A 11 -4.75 15.70 20.09
C GLN A 11 -5.15 14.79 21.24
N VAL A 12 -5.03 13.48 21.05
CA VAL A 12 -5.24 12.45 22.08
C VAL A 12 -3.97 11.64 22.23
N THR A 13 -3.54 11.41 23.48
CA THR A 13 -2.33 10.63 23.76
C THR A 13 -2.68 9.16 23.95
N ILE A 14 -1.96 8.26 23.27
CA ILE A 14 -2.14 6.82 23.44
C ILE A 14 -1.32 6.35 24.67
N PRO A 15 -1.95 5.80 25.72
CA PRO A 15 -1.26 5.32 26.91
C PRO A 15 -0.20 4.25 26.60
N LYS A 16 0.81 4.12 27.46
CA LYS A 16 1.96 3.20 27.27
C LYS A 16 1.52 1.76 27.04
N GLU A 17 0.55 1.28 27.80
CA GLU A 17 0.03 -0.09 27.70
C GLU A 17 -0.65 -0.34 26.35
N VAL A 18 -1.47 0.61 25.87
CA VAL A 18 -2.12 0.53 24.56
C VAL A 18 -1.09 0.57 23.42
N ARG A 19 -0.07 1.45 23.53
CA ARG A 19 1.04 1.49 22.54
C ARG A 19 1.79 0.16 22.46
N ARG A 20 2.04 -0.49 23.60
CA ARG A 20 2.71 -1.80 23.64
C ARG A 20 1.85 -2.89 23.03
N ALA A 21 0.56 -2.95 23.38
CA ALA A 21 -0.39 -3.92 22.83
C ALA A 21 -0.53 -3.78 21.30
N LEU A 22 -0.56 -2.54 20.80
CA LEU A 22 -0.60 -2.25 19.37
C LEU A 22 0.78 -2.28 18.68
N ASN A 23 1.86 -2.55 19.42
CA ASN A 23 3.25 -2.49 18.93
C ASN A 23 3.53 -1.22 18.11
N LEU A 24 3.14 -0.06 18.66
CA LEU A 24 3.36 1.26 18.05
C LEU A 24 4.70 1.84 18.54
N LYS A 25 5.49 2.33 17.59
CA LYS A 25 6.74 3.07 17.83
C LYS A 25 6.52 4.57 17.58
N PRO A 26 7.39 5.45 18.12
CA PRO A 26 7.42 6.84 17.69
C PRO A 26 7.50 6.93 16.16
N HIS A 27 6.74 7.85 15.57
CA HIS A 27 6.61 8.06 14.12
C HIS A 27 5.84 6.99 13.33
N ASP A 28 5.27 5.97 13.98
CA ASP A 28 4.32 5.09 13.32
C ASP A 28 3.04 5.84 12.93
N ARG A 29 2.45 5.47 11.80
CA ARG A 29 1.16 6.00 11.35
C ARG A 29 0.03 5.09 11.82
N VAL A 30 -1.09 5.69 12.16
CA VAL A 30 -2.34 5.00 12.49
C VAL A 30 -3.45 5.49 11.58
N LEU A 31 -4.34 4.58 11.22
CA LEU A 31 -5.62 4.90 10.61
C LEU A 31 -6.63 5.09 11.74
N ILE A 32 -7.39 6.17 11.70
CA ILE A 32 -8.48 6.43 12.64
C ILE A 32 -9.78 6.35 11.84
N THR A 33 -10.67 5.47 12.25
CA THR A 33 -11.98 5.27 11.62
C THR A 33 -13.09 5.44 12.64
N LEU A 34 -14.29 5.83 12.19
CA LEU A 34 -15.47 5.92 13.03
C LEU A 34 -16.30 4.64 12.85
N GLU A 35 -16.55 3.93 13.94
CA GLU A 35 -17.47 2.80 13.98
C GLU A 35 -18.62 3.15 14.93
N GLY A 36 -19.73 3.62 14.36
CA GLY A 36 -20.88 4.10 15.14
C GLY A 36 -20.53 5.33 15.97
N ASP A 37 -20.51 5.17 17.29
CA ASP A 37 -20.26 6.22 18.28
C ASP A 37 -18.82 6.22 18.83
N ARG A 38 -17.94 5.37 18.31
CA ARG A 38 -16.55 5.24 18.78
C ARG A 38 -15.53 5.33 17.66
N ALA A 39 -14.36 5.85 17.99
CA ALA A 39 -13.20 5.85 17.10
C ALA A 39 -12.39 4.56 17.27
N VAL A 40 -12.02 3.93 16.16
CA VAL A 40 -11.12 2.77 16.12
C VAL A 40 -9.78 3.19 15.55
N ILE A 41 -8.71 2.87 16.27
CA ILE A 41 -7.33 3.18 15.91
C ILE A 41 -6.65 1.91 15.42
N ILE A 42 -6.21 1.91 14.15
CA ILE A 42 -5.61 0.77 13.48
C ILE A 42 -4.17 1.12 13.08
N PRO A 43 -3.15 0.40 13.58
CA PRO A 43 -1.76 0.61 13.17
C PRO A 43 -1.55 0.36 11.68
N ILE A 44 -0.97 1.33 10.95
CA ILE A 44 -0.60 1.14 9.55
C ILE A 44 0.78 0.47 9.50
N ARG A 45 0.78 -0.85 9.28
CA ARG A 45 2.01 -1.62 9.15
C ARG A 45 2.66 -1.37 7.79
N ARG A 46 3.86 -0.79 7.79
CA ARG A 46 4.70 -0.76 6.58
C ARG A 46 5.23 -2.18 6.35
N ARG A 47 4.76 -2.82 5.28
CA ARG A 47 5.36 -4.06 4.80
C ARG A 47 6.67 -3.72 4.09
N ALA A 48 7.74 -4.45 4.39
CA ALA A 48 8.99 -4.26 3.67
C ALA A 48 8.78 -4.66 2.20
N LEU A 49 9.36 -3.92 1.25
CA LEU A 49 9.25 -4.26 -0.19
C LEU A 49 9.74 -5.69 -0.48
N SER A 50 10.71 -6.17 0.30
CA SER A 50 11.19 -7.56 0.24
C SER A 50 10.09 -8.60 0.49
N GLN A 51 9.06 -8.28 1.28
CA GLN A 51 7.92 -9.17 1.51
C GLN A 51 7.03 -9.35 0.28
N PHE A 52 7.17 -8.49 -0.73
CA PHE A 52 6.44 -8.60 -1.99
C PHE A 52 7.19 -9.42 -3.06
N LYS A 53 8.46 -9.76 -2.82
CA LYS A 53 9.25 -10.55 -3.76
C LYS A 53 8.57 -11.91 -3.99
N GLY A 54 8.19 -12.20 -5.22
CA GLY A 54 7.56 -13.47 -5.60
C GLY A 54 6.07 -13.60 -5.28
N VAL A 55 5.41 -12.54 -4.76
CA VAL A 55 3.95 -12.56 -4.49
C VAL A 55 3.15 -12.62 -5.80
N LEU A 56 3.71 -12.10 -6.89
CA LEU A 56 3.14 -12.18 -8.24
C LEU A 56 4.10 -13.00 -9.12
N PRO A 57 4.02 -14.34 -9.09
CA PRO A 57 4.86 -15.17 -9.95
C PRO A 57 4.46 -14.97 -11.41
N ALA A 58 5.43 -15.01 -12.31
CA ALA A 58 5.16 -14.96 -13.74
C ALA A 58 4.41 -16.22 -14.16
N THR A 59 3.24 -16.07 -14.78
CA THR A 59 2.46 -17.18 -15.33
C THR A 59 3.02 -17.67 -16.67
N VAL A 60 3.82 -16.84 -17.33
CA VAL A 60 4.51 -17.17 -18.59
C VAL A 60 6.01 -16.86 -18.45
N PRO A 61 6.89 -17.63 -19.10
CA PRO A 61 8.31 -17.32 -19.14
C PRO A 61 8.55 -15.91 -19.70
N PHE A 62 9.56 -15.22 -19.18
CA PHE A 62 9.97 -13.92 -19.72
C PHE A 62 10.74 -14.12 -21.03
N PRO A 63 10.19 -13.69 -22.20
CA PRO A 63 10.82 -13.95 -23.51
C PRO A 63 12.06 -13.07 -23.77
N GLY A 64 12.31 -12.06 -22.94
CA GLY A 64 13.43 -11.13 -23.11
C GLY A 64 13.03 -9.83 -23.79
N HIS A 65 13.76 -8.76 -23.46
CA HIS A 65 13.39 -7.40 -23.87
C HIS A 65 13.38 -7.17 -25.39
N GLN A 66 14.26 -7.84 -26.14
CA GLN A 66 14.35 -7.67 -27.60
C GLN A 66 13.10 -8.24 -28.29
N GLN A 67 12.74 -9.48 -27.97
CA GLN A 67 11.57 -10.15 -28.52
C GLN A 67 10.28 -9.38 -28.22
N ILE A 68 10.11 -8.89 -26.98
CA ILE A 68 8.95 -8.05 -26.62
C ILE A 68 8.91 -6.78 -27.47
N ARG A 69 10.05 -6.10 -27.66
CA ARG A 69 10.09 -4.87 -28.45
C ARG A 69 9.79 -5.11 -29.93
N GLU A 70 10.29 -6.19 -30.50
CA GLU A 70 10.02 -6.56 -31.89
C GLU A 70 8.55 -6.88 -32.11
N GLU A 71 7.94 -7.67 -31.22
CA GLU A 71 6.54 -8.01 -31.28
C GLU A 71 5.63 -6.77 -31.18
N ILE A 72 5.89 -5.90 -30.21
CA ILE A 72 5.11 -4.66 -30.04
C ILE A 72 5.31 -3.69 -31.23
N ARG A 73 6.52 -3.61 -31.79
CA ARG A 73 6.79 -2.80 -33.00
C ARG A 73 6.00 -3.30 -34.19
N ARG A 74 5.97 -4.62 -34.39
CA ARG A 74 5.22 -5.27 -35.47
C ARG A 74 3.72 -4.98 -35.33
N GLN A 75 3.16 -5.25 -34.15
CA GLN A 75 1.74 -4.99 -33.86
C GLN A 75 1.36 -3.52 -34.10
N ARG A 76 2.14 -2.57 -33.56
CA ARG A 76 1.89 -1.13 -33.78
C ARG A 76 2.02 -0.72 -35.24
N GLY A 77 2.97 -1.30 -35.98
CA GLY A 77 3.12 -1.02 -37.41
C GLY A 77 1.89 -1.45 -38.20
N GLU A 78 1.34 -2.62 -37.91
CA GLU A 78 0.10 -3.13 -38.53
C GLU A 78 -1.12 -2.27 -38.19
N GLU A 79 -1.23 -1.79 -36.94
CA GLU A 79 -2.30 -0.88 -36.52
C GLU A 79 -2.24 0.45 -37.29
N LEU A 80 -1.08 1.09 -37.33
CA LEU A 80 -0.89 2.36 -38.05
C LEU A 80 -1.20 2.25 -39.55
N LEU A 81 -0.83 1.14 -40.18
CA LEU A 81 -1.16 0.90 -41.59
C LEU A 81 -2.66 0.72 -41.84
N LYS A 82 -3.43 0.25 -40.85
CA LYS A 82 -4.90 0.17 -40.92
C LYS A 82 -5.55 1.53 -40.71
N GLU A 83 -4.97 2.41 -39.90
CA GLU A 83 -5.49 3.77 -39.65
C GLU A 83 -5.25 4.73 -40.82
N VAL A 84 -4.20 4.50 -41.63
CA VAL A 84 -3.89 5.34 -42.80
C VAL A 84 -4.71 4.95 -44.04
N LYS A 85 -5.46 3.83 -43.99
CA LYS A 85 -6.22 3.29 -45.12
C LYS A 85 -7.72 3.56 -44.98
#